data_AF-A0A4S2FMP3-F1
#
_entry.id   AF-A0A4S2FMP3-F1
#
_cell.length_a   1.000
_cell.length_b   1.000
_cell.length_c   1.000
_cell.angle_alpha   90.00
_cell.angle_beta   90.00
_cell.angle_gamma   90.00
#
_symmetry.space_group_name_H-M   'P 1'
#
loop_
_entity.id
_entity.type
_entity.pdbx_description
1 polymer ?
#
loop_
_entity_poly.entity_id
_entity_poly.type
_entity_poly.pdbx_seq_one_letter_code
_entity_poly.pdbx_strand_id
1 'polypeptide(L)'
;MRKGVYAIWFLFIIIGCGSCVSDAVEESLCQAPSFFSYSGSGFIMVILLLGGLGSCQYLKRKHGEELPGHREEILVKEAVCTFRKESLETGICSFSSSPWKEKLEEVQKEITSGEYIKPDDQDLLYRELDTHFKEFIAELVTSYPKIGKENIYYCILSGLKYRKRILVYCTRTSAGALRTRKSRLKKNMTKETFQLIFDSQKTPISSKRLKLWQ
;
A
#
# COMPACT_ATOMS: atom_id res chain seq x y z
N MET A 1 20.45 58.85 -16.14
CA MET A 1 19.91 58.08 -17.28
C MET A 1 18.75 57.21 -16.79
N ARG A 2 17.58 57.34 -17.45
CA ARG A 2 16.37 56.47 -17.50
C ARG A 2 15.67 56.10 -16.17
N LYS A 3 14.54 56.77 -15.84
CA LYS A 3 13.11 56.32 -15.95
C LYS A 3 12.79 55.18 -14.96
N GLY A 4 11.99 55.30 -13.90
CA GLY A 4 10.61 55.82 -13.80
C GLY A 4 9.62 54.69 -14.13
N VAL A 5 8.60 54.42 -13.28
CA VAL A 5 7.21 53.97 -13.60
C VAL A 5 6.46 53.42 -12.35
N TYR A 6 5.46 54.20 -11.91
CA TYR A 6 4.08 53.92 -11.43
C TYR A 6 3.80 52.74 -10.47
N ALA A 7 3.30 52.98 -9.25
CA ALA A 7 1.93 53.40 -8.84
C ALA A 7 0.96 52.22 -8.61
N ILE A 8 0.59 52.11 -7.32
CA ILE A 8 -0.61 51.53 -6.70
C ILE A 8 -1.81 51.43 -7.64
N TRP A 9 -2.53 50.30 -7.69
CA TRP A 9 -4.00 50.23 -7.82
C TRP A 9 -4.53 48.80 -7.55
N PHE A 10 -5.77 48.75 -7.06
CA PHE A 10 -6.70 47.61 -6.88
C PHE A 10 -6.78 46.87 -5.52
N LEU A 11 -7.58 47.49 -4.64
CA LEU A 11 -8.60 46.85 -3.80
C LEU A 11 -9.68 46.17 -4.67
N PHE A 12 -10.37 45.15 -4.11
CA PHE A 12 -11.68 44.49 -4.46
C PHE A 12 -11.51 42.96 -4.39
N ILE A 13 -12.39 42.12 -3.83
CA ILE A 13 -13.56 42.20 -2.95
C ILE A 13 -13.96 40.72 -2.66
N ILE A 14 -14.38 40.39 -1.43
CA ILE A 14 -15.36 39.35 -0.99
C ILE A 14 -15.04 37.86 -1.34
N ILE A 15 -15.02 36.90 -0.40
CA ILE A 15 -16.11 36.12 0.25
C ILE A 15 -15.43 35.46 1.49
N GLY A 16 -15.92 35.41 2.73
CA GLY A 16 -17.29 35.29 3.23
C GLY A 16 -17.56 33.85 3.72
N CYS A 17 -17.26 33.55 5.00
CA CYS A 17 -17.93 32.54 5.83
C CYS A 17 -17.37 32.72 7.26
N GLY A 18 -18.11 33.08 8.30
CA GLY A 18 -19.52 32.79 8.56
C GLY A 18 -19.62 31.71 9.63
N SER A 19 -19.51 32.15 10.89
CA SER A 19 -20.08 31.62 12.15
C SER A 19 -20.20 30.11 12.41
N CYS A 20 -19.73 29.68 13.59
CA CYS A 20 -20.45 28.89 14.61
C CYS A 20 -19.53 28.72 15.84
N VAL A 21 -19.83 29.40 16.95
CA VAL A 21 -20.48 28.83 18.16
C VAL A 21 -19.62 27.74 18.83
N SER A 22 -19.05 28.06 19.99
CA SER A 22 -19.30 27.32 21.24
C SER A 22 -18.73 28.11 22.42
N ASP A 23 -19.65 28.46 23.32
CA ASP A 23 -19.43 28.86 24.70
C ASP A 23 -18.58 27.83 25.46
N ALA A 24 -17.84 28.30 26.48
CA ALA A 24 -17.95 27.83 27.87
C ALA A 24 -16.69 28.18 28.68
N VAL A 25 -16.90 28.86 29.83
CA VAL A 25 -16.27 28.59 31.14
C VAL A 25 -14.76 28.94 31.22
N GLU A 26 -14.24 29.78 32.12
CA GLU A 26 -14.56 30.04 33.52
C GLU A 26 -13.92 31.37 33.96
N GLU A 27 -14.61 32.08 34.82
CA GLU A 27 -14.16 33.22 35.59
C GLU A 27 -13.39 32.70 36.82
N SER A 28 -12.16 33.15 37.08
CA SER A 28 -11.55 33.06 38.42
C SER A 28 -10.34 33.98 38.58
N LEU A 29 -10.52 34.90 39.52
CA LEU A 29 -9.60 35.80 40.20
C LEU A 29 -8.13 35.35 40.28
N CYS A 30 -7.20 36.31 40.15
CA CYS A 30 -6.41 36.77 41.31
C CYS A 30 -5.54 38.00 41.00
N GLN A 31 -5.74 39.00 41.85
CA GLN A 31 -4.83 40.06 42.30
C GLN A 31 -3.41 40.14 41.71
N ALA A 32 -3.07 41.33 41.25
CA ALA A 32 -1.72 41.89 41.36
C ALA A 32 -1.32 42.06 42.83
N PRO A 33 -0.02 42.03 43.13
CA PRO A 33 0.54 43.16 43.86
C PRO A 33 1.83 43.71 43.28
N SER A 34 1.94 45.01 43.54
CA SER A 34 3.00 45.97 43.35
C SER A 34 4.39 45.60 43.87
N PHE A 35 5.39 46.17 43.19
CA PHE A 35 6.66 46.69 43.71
C PHE A 35 7.66 45.69 44.34
N PHE A 36 8.76 45.44 43.62
CA PHE A 36 10.08 45.37 44.23
C PHE A 36 11.09 46.16 43.39
N SER A 37 11.72 47.12 44.06
CA SER A 37 12.80 47.96 43.55
C SER A 37 14.16 47.26 43.73
N TYR A 38 15.06 47.60 42.80
CA TYR A 38 16.52 47.53 42.88
C TYR A 38 17.22 46.17 42.94
N SER A 39 18.05 45.91 41.92
CA SER A 39 19.50 45.70 42.08
C SER A 39 20.10 45.02 40.84
N GLY A 40 20.88 45.77 40.05
CA GLY A 40 22.22 45.37 39.56
C GLY A 40 22.49 44.04 38.84
N SER A 41 21.51 43.20 38.48
CA SER A 41 21.78 41.89 37.87
C SER A 41 20.76 41.44 36.81
N GLY A 42 20.04 42.40 36.21
CA GLY A 42 18.99 42.12 35.22
C GLY A 42 19.38 42.29 33.75
N PHE A 43 20.60 42.74 33.43
CA PHE A 43 21.02 43.00 32.03
C PHE A 43 21.80 41.86 31.38
N ILE A 44 22.23 40.85 32.13
CA ILE A 44 22.98 39.69 31.59
C ILE A 44 22.05 38.59 31.06
N MET A 45 20.79 38.53 31.52
CA MET A 45 19.82 37.53 31.04
C MET A 45 19.09 37.92 29.75
N VAL A 46 19.18 39.18 29.30
CA VAL A 46 18.57 39.61 28.02
C VAL A 46 19.51 39.44 26.84
N ILE A 47 20.84 39.44 27.06
CA ILE A 47 21.83 39.20 26.00
C ILE A 47 21.89 37.72 25.59
N LEU A 48 21.52 36.79 26.47
CA LEU A 48 21.44 35.35 26.14
C LEU A 48 20.19 34.97 25.34
N LEU A 49 19.18 35.85 25.22
CA LEU A 49 17.99 35.60 24.40
C LEU A 49 18.07 36.22 22.98
N LEU A 50 19.08 37.06 22.70
CA LEU A 50 19.33 37.61 21.35
C LEU A 50 20.51 36.95 20.62
N GLY A 51 21.29 36.09 21.28
CA GLY A 51 22.34 35.27 20.65
C GLY A 51 21.82 34.01 19.92
N GLY A 52 20.53 33.68 20.05
CA GLY A 52 19.92 32.45 19.53
C GLY A 52 19.41 32.50 18.08
N LEU A 53 19.75 33.54 17.29
CA LEU A 53 19.25 33.72 15.92
C LEU A 53 20.36 33.70 14.84
N GLY A 54 21.62 33.44 15.22
CA GLY A 54 22.75 33.39 14.28
C GLY A 54 23.13 31.99 13.77
N SER A 55 22.73 30.92 14.47
CA SER A 55 23.18 29.54 14.16
C SER A 55 22.15 28.71 13.40
N CYS A 56 20.89 29.18 13.31
CA CYS A 56 19.81 28.46 12.66
C CYS A 56 19.79 28.61 11.12
N GLN A 57 20.60 29.51 10.55
CA GLN A 57 20.77 29.61 9.10
C GLN A 57 22.05 28.94 8.56
N TYR A 58 22.93 28.42 9.44
CA TYR A 58 24.15 27.74 9.00
C TYR A 58 23.97 26.23 8.76
N LEU A 59 22.92 25.61 9.30
CA LEU A 59 22.56 24.21 8.97
C LEU A 59 21.72 24.08 7.69
N LYS A 60 21.38 25.19 7.03
CA LYS A 60 20.61 25.19 5.77
C LYS A 60 21.50 25.29 4.52
N ARG A 61 22.72 24.74 4.56
CA ARG A 61 23.64 24.72 3.39
C ARG A 61 24.41 23.43 3.14
N LYS A 62 24.12 22.31 3.83
CA LYS A 62 24.77 21.01 3.55
C LYS A 62 23.85 19.78 3.61
N HIS A 63 22.62 19.93 3.14
CA HIS A 63 21.87 18.79 2.62
C HIS A 63 21.23 19.22 1.30
N GLY A 64 21.82 18.78 0.19
CA GLY A 64 20.99 18.47 -0.96
C GLY A 64 20.07 17.33 -0.51
N GLU A 65 18.88 17.70 -0.05
CA GLU A 65 17.81 16.76 0.27
C GLU A 65 17.37 16.09 -1.02
N GLU A 66 17.83 14.86 -1.24
CA GLU A 66 16.89 13.85 -1.67
C GLU A 66 15.95 13.58 -0.49
N LEU A 67 14.66 13.82 -0.71
CA LEU A 67 13.58 13.72 0.28
C LEU A 67 13.67 12.42 1.12
N PRO A 68 13.68 12.48 2.46
CA PRO A 68 13.67 11.29 3.32
C PRO A 68 12.42 10.41 3.12
N GLY A 69 11.29 11.00 2.68
CA GLY A 69 10.05 10.27 2.40
C GLY A 69 10.10 9.35 1.17
N HIS A 70 10.93 9.64 0.16
CA HIS A 70 11.00 8.79 -1.04
C HIS A 70 11.67 7.45 -0.72
N ARG A 71 12.73 7.45 0.09
CA ARG A 71 13.45 6.23 0.48
C ARG A 71 12.57 5.32 1.33
N GLU A 72 11.84 5.88 2.30
CA GLU A 72 10.93 5.14 3.15
C GLU A 72 9.76 4.53 2.36
N GLU A 73 9.16 5.29 1.43
CA GLU A 73 8.09 4.79 0.57
C GLU A 73 8.56 3.63 -0.35
N ILE A 74 9.80 3.70 -0.87
CA ILE A 74 10.39 2.58 -1.63
C ILE A 74 10.51 1.33 -0.74
N LEU A 75 11.07 1.47 0.46
CA LEU A 75 11.28 0.34 1.39
C LEU A 75 9.96 -0.31 1.81
N VAL A 76 8.91 0.49 2.05
CA VAL A 76 7.58 -0.03 2.37
C VAL A 76 6.99 -0.78 1.18
N LYS A 77 7.09 -0.23 -0.04
CA LYS A 77 6.62 -0.91 -1.26
C LYS A 77 7.35 -2.24 -1.48
N GLU A 78 8.65 -2.28 -1.24
CA GLU A 78 9.46 -3.49 -1.34
C GLU A 78 9.05 -4.53 -0.30
N ALA A 79 8.91 -4.13 0.97
CA ALA A 79 8.47 -5.01 2.05
C ALA A 79 7.08 -5.62 1.78
N VAL A 80 6.12 -4.81 1.30
CA VAL A 80 4.78 -5.28 0.92
C VAL A 80 4.86 -6.28 -0.25
N CYS A 81 5.70 -6.02 -1.25
CA CYS A 81 5.88 -6.96 -2.37
C CYS A 81 6.50 -8.29 -1.92
N THR A 82 7.49 -8.24 -1.04
CA THR A 82 8.14 -9.41 -0.47
C THR A 82 7.16 -10.23 0.35
N PHE A 83 6.45 -9.61 1.29
CA PHE A 83 5.43 -10.28 2.11
C PHE A 83 4.34 -10.94 1.25
N ARG A 84 3.85 -10.24 0.22
CA ARG A 84 2.86 -10.80 -0.71
C ARG A 84 3.38 -12.05 -1.42
N LYS A 85 4.64 -12.03 -1.84
CA LYS A 85 5.27 -13.19 -2.48
C LYS A 85 5.40 -14.36 -1.51
N GLU A 86 5.91 -14.11 -0.30
CA GLU A 86 6.12 -15.13 0.73
C GLU A 86 4.81 -15.76 1.20
N SER A 87 3.76 -14.95 1.41
CA SER A 87 2.43 -15.47 1.77
C SER A 87 1.81 -16.30 0.65
N LEU A 88 1.99 -15.92 -0.62
CA LEU A 88 1.56 -16.74 -1.76
C LEU A 88 2.32 -18.07 -1.82
N GLU A 89 3.65 -18.04 -1.69
CA GLU A 89 4.50 -19.23 -1.72
C GLU A 89 4.20 -20.17 -0.55
N THR A 90 3.98 -19.62 0.65
CA THR A 90 3.58 -20.38 1.85
C THR A 90 2.22 -21.05 1.63
N GLY A 91 1.25 -20.35 1.06
CA GLY A 91 -0.05 -20.92 0.73
C GLY A 91 0.04 -22.02 -0.33
N ILE A 92 0.91 -21.88 -1.34
CA ILE A 92 1.17 -22.94 -2.33
C ILE A 92 1.76 -24.17 -1.65
N CYS A 93 2.78 -24.00 -0.81
CA CYS A 93 3.38 -25.10 -0.05
C CYS A 93 2.35 -25.80 0.84
N SER A 94 1.52 -25.03 1.55
CA SER A 94 0.47 -25.57 2.40
C SER A 94 -0.61 -26.31 1.61
N PHE A 95 -1.07 -25.74 0.49
CA PHE A 95 -2.07 -26.36 -0.38
C PHE A 95 -1.56 -27.65 -1.06
N SER A 96 -0.24 -27.81 -1.21
CA SER A 96 0.33 -28.99 -1.85
C SER A 96 0.07 -30.31 -1.10
N SER A 97 -0.23 -30.25 0.20
CA SER A 97 -0.66 -31.41 1.00
C SER A 97 -2.18 -31.59 1.06
N SER A 98 -2.96 -30.68 0.45
CA SER A 98 -4.42 -30.80 0.38
C SER A 98 -4.84 -31.93 -0.57
N PRO A 99 -5.92 -32.67 -0.30
CA PRO A 99 -6.50 -33.63 -1.25
C PRO A 99 -6.92 -32.96 -2.58
N TRP A 100 -7.14 -31.65 -2.58
CA TRP A 100 -7.45 -30.92 -3.81
C TRP A 100 -6.29 -30.83 -4.78
N LYS A 101 -5.04 -30.96 -4.32
CA LYS A 101 -3.88 -30.96 -5.19
C LYS A 101 -3.94 -32.11 -6.20
N GLU A 102 -4.11 -33.34 -5.70
CA GLU A 102 -4.23 -34.54 -6.51
C GLU A 102 -5.50 -34.52 -7.37
N LYS A 103 -6.66 -34.18 -6.77
CA LYS A 103 -7.94 -34.09 -7.48
C LYS A 103 -7.88 -33.13 -8.67
N LEU A 104 -7.25 -31.95 -8.54
CA LEU A 104 -7.12 -31.01 -9.65
C LEU A 104 -6.11 -31.46 -10.71
N GLU A 105 -5.10 -32.26 -10.33
CA GLU A 105 -4.16 -32.86 -11.29
C GLU A 105 -4.80 -33.98 -12.11
N GLU A 106 -5.66 -34.79 -11.51
CA GLU A 106 -6.48 -35.78 -12.20
C GLU A 106 -7.44 -35.12 -13.18
N VAL A 107 -8.21 -34.13 -12.72
CA VAL A 107 -9.09 -33.34 -13.59
C VAL A 107 -8.29 -32.72 -14.74
N GLN A 108 -7.07 -32.25 -14.51
CA GLN A 108 -6.25 -31.67 -15.58
C GLN A 108 -5.88 -32.67 -16.69
N LYS A 109 -5.84 -33.97 -16.40
CA LYS A 109 -5.58 -35.02 -17.39
C LYS A 109 -6.82 -35.35 -18.21
N GLU A 110 -7.98 -35.36 -17.57
CA GLU A 110 -9.23 -35.90 -18.16
C GLU A 110 -10.16 -34.84 -18.73
N ILE A 111 -10.07 -33.59 -18.24
CA ILE A 111 -11.08 -32.57 -18.51
C ILE A 111 -11.23 -32.22 -19.99
N THR A 112 -12.48 -32.26 -20.44
CA THR A 112 -12.88 -31.82 -21.78
C THR A 112 -13.39 -30.37 -21.75
N SER A 113 -13.42 -29.72 -22.91
CA SER A 113 -13.84 -28.31 -22.99
C SER A 113 -15.34 -28.19 -22.71
N GLY A 114 -15.71 -27.35 -21.74
CA GLY A 114 -17.12 -27.05 -21.41
C GLY A 114 -17.61 -27.69 -20.11
N GLU A 115 -16.81 -28.56 -19.49
CA GLU A 115 -17.10 -29.12 -18.19
C GLU A 115 -16.78 -28.15 -17.05
N TYR A 116 -17.58 -28.22 -15.99
CA TYR A 116 -17.47 -27.39 -14.80
C TYR A 116 -17.52 -28.24 -13.55
N ILE A 117 -16.85 -27.77 -12.49
CA ILE A 117 -16.93 -28.40 -11.18
C ILE A 117 -18.37 -28.33 -10.67
N LYS A 118 -18.78 -29.36 -9.90
CA LYS A 118 -20.08 -29.35 -9.22
C LYS A 118 -20.11 -28.21 -8.18
N PRO A 119 -21.27 -27.60 -7.90
CA PRO A 119 -21.39 -26.52 -6.91
C PRO A 119 -20.81 -26.90 -5.53
N ASP A 120 -21.19 -28.06 -4.98
CA ASP A 120 -20.74 -28.49 -3.65
C ASP A 120 -19.22 -28.71 -3.59
N ASP A 121 -18.67 -29.28 -4.68
CA ASP A 121 -17.23 -29.45 -4.85
C ASP A 121 -16.51 -28.10 -4.97
N GLN A 122 -17.12 -27.10 -5.61
CA GLN A 122 -16.59 -25.74 -5.69
C GLN A 122 -16.49 -25.10 -4.31
N ASP A 123 -17.54 -25.25 -3.50
CA ASP A 123 -17.58 -24.69 -2.15
C ASP A 123 -16.55 -25.36 -1.22
N LEU A 124 -16.29 -26.65 -1.41
CA LEU A 124 -15.22 -27.36 -0.72
C LEU A 124 -13.84 -26.88 -1.16
N LEU A 125 -13.61 -26.72 -2.47
CA LEU A 125 -12.36 -26.14 -2.99
C LEU A 125 -12.13 -24.75 -2.42
N TYR A 126 -13.15 -23.89 -2.40
CA TYR A 126 -13.02 -22.51 -1.92
C TYR A 126 -12.72 -22.43 -0.42
N ARG A 127 -13.28 -23.33 0.40
CA ARG A 127 -12.93 -23.46 1.82
C ARG A 127 -11.48 -23.87 2.03
N GLU A 128 -10.97 -24.77 1.19
CA GLU A 128 -9.58 -25.19 1.22
C GLU A 128 -8.64 -24.05 0.79
N LEU A 129 -9.00 -23.30 -0.25
CA LEU A 129 -8.28 -22.09 -0.62
C LEU A 129 -8.28 -21.04 0.50
N ASP A 130 -9.42 -20.80 1.15
CA ASP A 130 -9.52 -19.88 2.30
C ASP A 130 -8.58 -20.30 3.44
N THR A 131 -8.48 -21.61 3.68
CA THR A 131 -7.63 -22.19 4.74
C THR A 131 -6.15 -22.03 4.42
N HIS A 132 -5.72 -22.44 3.23
CA HIS A 132 -4.30 -22.45 2.87
C HIS A 132 -3.75 -21.08 2.48
N PHE A 133 -4.57 -20.18 1.96
CA PHE A 133 -4.14 -18.86 1.48
C PHE A 133 -4.61 -17.71 2.38
N LYS A 134 -4.93 -17.98 3.65
CA LYS A 134 -5.48 -16.98 4.59
C LYS A 134 -4.72 -15.65 4.60
N GLU A 135 -3.39 -15.71 4.72
CA GLU A 135 -2.54 -14.50 4.79
C GLU A 135 -2.52 -13.75 3.46
N PHE A 136 -2.38 -14.47 2.35
CA PHE A 136 -2.41 -13.90 1.01
C PHE A 136 -3.77 -13.26 0.68
N ILE A 137 -4.87 -13.89 1.11
CA ILE A 137 -6.24 -13.34 0.97
C ILE A 137 -6.38 -12.05 1.77
N ALA A 138 -5.93 -12.05 3.04
CA ALA A 138 -5.97 -10.87 3.88
C ALA A 138 -5.18 -9.70 3.27
N GLU A 139 -4.00 -9.99 2.71
CA GLU A 139 -3.20 -9.01 1.98
C GLU A 139 -3.94 -8.45 0.76
N LEU A 140 -4.51 -9.31 -0.10
CA LEU A 140 -5.23 -8.87 -1.28
C LEU A 140 -6.45 -8.01 -0.95
N VAL A 141 -7.20 -8.35 0.09
CA VAL A 141 -8.36 -7.57 0.55
C VAL A 141 -7.93 -6.22 1.11
N THR A 142 -6.81 -6.19 1.84
CA THR A 142 -6.25 -4.95 2.40
C THR A 142 -5.74 -4.02 1.30
N SER A 143 -4.98 -4.55 0.35
CA SER A 143 -4.40 -3.80 -0.77
C SER A 143 -5.44 -3.39 -1.83
N TYR A 144 -6.50 -4.20 -2.00
CA TYR A 144 -7.50 -4.02 -3.04
C TYR A 144 -8.93 -4.21 -2.49
N PRO A 145 -9.47 -3.29 -1.68
CA PRO A 145 -10.73 -3.49 -0.95
C PRO A 145 -11.97 -3.68 -1.83
N LYS A 146 -11.90 -3.31 -3.12
CA LYS A 146 -12.98 -3.52 -4.11
C LYS A 146 -12.86 -4.86 -4.84
N ILE A 147 -11.92 -5.73 -4.48
CA ILE A 147 -11.74 -7.04 -5.11
C ILE A 147 -12.85 -7.99 -4.65
N GLY A 148 -13.63 -8.50 -5.60
CA GLY A 148 -14.65 -9.50 -5.31
C GLY A 148 -14.04 -10.87 -4.96
N LYS A 149 -14.73 -11.64 -4.11
CA LYS A 149 -14.33 -12.98 -3.66
C LYS A 149 -13.98 -13.93 -4.84
N GLU A 150 -14.80 -13.93 -5.88
CA GLU A 150 -14.57 -14.64 -7.14
C GLU A 150 -13.25 -14.29 -7.84
N ASN A 151 -12.81 -13.03 -7.72
CA ASN A 151 -11.54 -12.60 -8.29
C ASN A 151 -10.36 -13.03 -7.42
N ILE A 152 -10.53 -13.09 -6.10
CA ILE A 152 -9.52 -13.60 -5.17
C ILE A 152 -9.22 -15.08 -5.50
N TYR A 153 -10.25 -15.92 -5.61
CA TYR A 153 -10.05 -17.33 -5.98
C TYR A 153 -9.44 -17.49 -7.36
N TYR A 154 -9.85 -16.65 -8.33
CA TYR A 154 -9.23 -16.64 -9.65
C TYR A 154 -7.74 -16.27 -9.58
N CYS A 155 -7.35 -15.31 -8.74
CA CYS A 155 -5.96 -14.94 -8.49
C CYS A 155 -5.18 -16.11 -7.88
N ILE A 156 -5.70 -16.74 -6.81
CA ILE A 156 -5.03 -17.86 -6.15
C ILE A 156 -4.81 -19.02 -7.11
N LEU A 157 -5.85 -19.46 -7.83
CA LEU A 157 -5.76 -20.54 -8.82
C LEU A 157 -4.79 -20.19 -9.96
N SER A 158 -4.68 -18.91 -10.33
CA SER A 158 -3.68 -18.45 -11.30
C SER A 158 -2.27 -18.44 -10.70
N GLY A 159 -2.11 -18.10 -9.42
CA GLY A 159 -0.86 -18.16 -8.66
C GLY A 159 -0.34 -19.59 -8.51
N LEU A 160 -1.24 -20.57 -8.35
CA LEU A 160 -0.98 -22.02 -8.40
C LEU A 160 -0.57 -22.52 -9.80
N LYS A 161 -0.58 -21.64 -10.81
CA LYS A 161 -0.17 -21.90 -12.20
C LYS A 161 -0.99 -23.00 -12.91
N TYR A 162 -2.26 -23.17 -12.52
CA TYR A 162 -3.17 -24.04 -13.25
C TYR A 162 -3.45 -23.54 -14.67
N ARG A 163 -3.61 -24.48 -15.60
CA ARG A 163 -3.92 -24.17 -17.01
C ARG A 163 -5.28 -23.50 -17.11
N LYS A 164 -5.47 -22.68 -18.15
CA LYS A 164 -6.74 -21.95 -18.41
C LYS A 164 -7.98 -22.84 -18.34
N ARG A 165 -7.92 -24.09 -18.82
CA ARG A 165 -9.03 -25.05 -18.75
C ARG A 165 -9.45 -25.36 -17.31
N ILE A 166 -8.49 -25.57 -16.41
CA ILE A 166 -8.76 -25.80 -14.98
C ILE A 166 -9.31 -24.55 -14.31
N LEU A 167 -8.83 -23.36 -14.71
CA LEU A 167 -9.40 -22.11 -14.21
C LEU A 167 -10.87 -21.97 -14.60
N VAL A 168 -11.23 -22.28 -15.86
CA VAL A 168 -12.63 -22.28 -16.34
C VAL A 168 -13.47 -23.27 -15.54
N TYR A 169 -12.97 -24.48 -15.34
CA TYR A 169 -13.62 -25.54 -14.58
C TYR A 169 -13.92 -25.13 -13.13
N CYS A 170 -12.90 -24.71 -12.39
CA CYS A 170 -13.01 -24.40 -10.95
C CYS A 170 -13.80 -23.12 -10.66
N THR A 171 -13.75 -22.14 -11.56
CA THR A 171 -14.47 -20.86 -11.39
C THR A 171 -15.85 -20.86 -12.02
N ARG A 172 -16.24 -21.97 -12.68
CA ARG A 172 -17.49 -22.10 -13.43
C ARG A 172 -17.76 -20.90 -14.36
N THR A 173 -16.68 -20.33 -14.90
CA THR A 173 -16.70 -19.09 -15.67
C THR A 173 -16.12 -19.36 -17.05
N SER A 174 -16.84 -18.93 -18.08
CA SER A 174 -16.40 -19.14 -19.47
C SER A 174 -15.02 -18.54 -19.76
N ALA A 175 -14.31 -19.14 -20.71
CA ALA A 175 -12.98 -18.69 -21.11
C ALA A 175 -12.93 -17.21 -21.57
N GLY A 176 -14.01 -16.70 -22.15
CA GLY A 176 -14.17 -15.31 -22.55
C GLY A 176 -14.34 -14.38 -21.35
N ALA A 177 -15.21 -14.77 -20.40
CA ALA A 177 -15.41 -14.02 -19.16
C ALA A 177 -14.14 -13.96 -18.30
N LEU A 178 -13.36 -15.05 -18.22
CA LEU A 178 -12.06 -15.04 -17.54
C LEU A 178 -11.04 -14.10 -18.20
N ARG A 179 -11.04 -14.00 -19.54
CA ARG A 179 -10.17 -13.03 -20.25
C ARG A 179 -10.52 -11.60 -19.86
N THR A 180 -11.81 -11.26 -19.84
CA THR A 180 -12.29 -9.95 -19.39
C THR A 180 -11.98 -9.70 -17.92
N ARG A 181 -12.15 -10.71 -17.05
CA ARG A 181 -11.81 -10.66 -15.62
C ARG A 181 -10.32 -10.35 -15.42
N LYS A 182 -9.41 -11.08 -16.09
CA LYS A 182 -7.96 -10.81 -16.07
C LYS A 182 -7.62 -9.39 -16.55
N SER A 183 -8.29 -8.90 -17.60
CA SER A 183 -8.07 -7.53 -18.09
C SER A 183 -8.47 -6.46 -17.08
N ARG A 184 -9.60 -6.63 -16.39
CA ARG A 184 -10.03 -5.73 -15.31
C ARG A 184 -9.06 -5.75 -14.13
N LEU A 185 -8.63 -6.95 -13.74
CA LEU A 185 -7.63 -7.11 -12.68
C LEU A 185 -6.33 -6.37 -13.01
N LYS A 186 -5.82 -6.49 -14.24
CA LYS A 186 -4.64 -5.75 -14.70
C LYS A 186 -4.73 -4.23 -14.53
N LYS A 187 -5.94 -3.66 -14.65
CA LYS A 187 -6.16 -2.20 -14.50
C LYS A 187 -6.29 -1.77 -13.04
N ASN A 188 -6.70 -2.67 -12.16
CA ASN A 188 -7.09 -2.36 -10.78
C ASN A 188 -6.05 -2.80 -9.74
N MET A 189 -4.99 -3.49 -10.15
CA MET A 189 -3.89 -3.89 -9.27
C MET A 189 -2.55 -3.33 -9.72
N THR A 190 -1.57 -3.29 -8.82
CA THR A 190 -0.22 -2.87 -9.19
C THR A 190 0.38 -3.83 -10.20
N LYS A 191 1.30 -3.34 -11.03
CA LYS A 191 1.97 -4.15 -12.04
C LYS A 191 2.67 -5.34 -11.39
N GLU A 192 3.35 -5.10 -10.28
CA GLU A 192 4.12 -6.09 -9.53
C GLU A 192 3.22 -7.23 -9.03
N THR A 193 2.06 -6.89 -8.47
CA THR A 193 1.06 -7.87 -8.00
C THR A 193 0.51 -8.69 -9.17
N PHE A 194 0.18 -8.01 -10.27
CA PHE A 194 -0.34 -8.69 -11.45
C PHE A 194 0.67 -9.69 -12.02
N GLN A 195 1.94 -9.31 -12.09
CA GLN A 195 2.99 -10.16 -12.60
C GLN A 195 3.25 -11.35 -11.68
N LEU A 196 3.33 -11.14 -10.36
CA LEU A 196 3.47 -12.21 -9.37
C LEU A 196 2.41 -13.31 -9.58
N ILE A 197 1.14 -12.91 -9.71
CA ILE A 197 0.00 -13.82 -9.82
C ILE A 197 -0.07 -14.46 -11.22
N PHE A 198 -0.06 -13.64 -12.28
CA PHE A 198 -0.49 -14.05 -13.61
C PHE A 198 0.63 -14.29 -14.62
N ASP A 199 1.86 -13.85 -14.36
CA ASP A 199 2.96 -14.12 -15.26
C ASP A 199 3.54 -15.51 -14.97
N SER A 200 3.68 -16.30 -16.03
CA SER A 200 4.41 -17.55 -16.05
C SER A 200 5.82 -17.24 -16.56
N GLN A 201 6.77 -17.04 -15.65
CA GLN A 201 8.21 -16.88 -15.89
C GLN A 201 8.61 -15.76 -16.88
N LYS A 202 9.00 -14.60 -16.33
CA LYS A 202 10.19 -13.87 -16.81
C LYS A 202 11.06 -13.53 -15.60
N THR A 203 11.75 -14.51 -15.03
CA THR A 203 13.06 -14.20 -14.44
C THR A 203 14.01 -13.89 -15.59
N PRO A 204 14.61 -12.69 -15.58
CA PRO A 204 16.06 -12.70 -15.50
C PRO A 204 16.53 -11.61 -14.53
N ILE A 205 16.65 -11.95 -13.25
CA ILE A 205 17.58 -11.26 -12.35
C ILE A 205 18.27 -12.32 -11.49
N SER A 206 19.58 -12.39 -11.70
CA SER A 206 20.61 -13.24 -11.11
C SER A 206 20.37 -13.84 -9.71
N SER A 207 20.58 -15.15 -9.60
CA SER A 207 21.53 -15.71 -8.63
C SER A 207 22.20 -16.97 -9.21
N LYS A 208 23.37 -16.77 -9.81
CA LYS A 208 24.45 -17.76 -9.77
C LYS A 208 25.01 -17.76 -8.34
N ARG A 209 24.58 -18.70 -7.50
CA ARG A 209 25.16 -19.16 -6.22
C ARG A 209 24.18 -20.21 -5.68
N LEU A 210 24.47 -21.49 -5.47
CA LEU A 210 25.68 -22.29 -5.38
C LEU A 210 25.52 -23.52 -6.29
N LYS A 211 26.42 -23.70 -7.25
CA LYS A 211 26.91 -25.03 -7.64
C LYS A 211 28.41 -25.02 -7.35
N LEU A 212 28.74 -25.32 -6.11
CA LEU A 212 30.07 -25.76 -5.70
C LEU A 212 29.82 -26.74 -4.55
N TRP A 213 30.48 -27.90 -4.65
CA TRP A 213 30.33 -29.13 -3.86
C TRP A 213 29.27 -30.12 -4.38
N GLN A 214 29.53 -30.66 -5.57
CA GLN A 214 29.52 -32.10 -5.82
C GLN A 214 30.44 -32.41 -7.00
#